data_AF-A0A7V5UF73-F1
#
_entry.id   AF-A0A7V5UF73-F1
#
_cell.length_a   1.000
_cell.length_b   1.000
_cell.length_c   1.000
_cell.angle_alpha   90.00
_cell.angle_beta   90.00
_cell.angle_gamma   90.00
#
_symmetry.space_group_name_H-M   'P 1'
#
loop_
_entity.id
_entity.type
_entity.pdbx_description
1 polymer ?
#
loop_
_entity_poly.entity_id
_entity_poly.type
_entity_poly.pdbx_seq_one_letter_code
_entity_poly.pdbx_strand_id
1 'polypeptide(L)'
;KSERGGYPVYRRPLKQWMLRITEYADRLLEDLDELDWPESTKEMQRNWIGRSEGADVVFTVAGQEDLKITVFTTRPDTLFGATYMVLAPEHPLVEKVTTPDHAEEVKAYQQQAARKTDLERTELQKEKTGVFTGGYAINPTNGEKIPIWVADYVLISYGTGAIMAVPAHDQRDYEFAKKYNLPIRQVISGGDITKEAHTGDGILINSSNDGFSINGLNVADAKKKITRWLEEQGTGKYKVNYKLRDWLFSRQRYWGEPFPILHSEDGEIIPLDEKDLPLELPPMKDFKPQPTKDPEAEPQPPLSRAPDDWKYVEINGKKYRREYNTMPQWAGSCWYYLRFIDPHNDEQIVDPEKEKYWMPVDLYVGGAEHSVLHLLYARFWHKVLYDIGVVSTKEPFQKLVHQGMILGETEFTLYLDSNGNPVSAELVENDGTHTKTGEKLTSKRIPEEKVVKDGDRFVWKENPKIQIEARAYKMSKSRGNVVNPDDIVANYGADSLRLYEMFMGPLKEMKSWSMKGVEGVHRFLNRVWRLVVDEVNDSVLPEVTNDEPTAEQLRELHKAIKKV
;
A
#
# COMPACT_ATOMS: atom_id res chain seq x y z
N LYS A 1 -0.32 -14.97 8.63
CA LYS A 1 -0.98 -14.93 9.97
C LYS A 1 -1.52 -13.52 10.20
N SER A 2 -2.55 -13.35 11.03
CA SER A 2 -3.10 -12.02 11.36
C SER A 2 -2.12 -11.20 12.19
N GLU A 3 -2.04 -9.89 11.94
CA GLU A 3 -1.20 -8.96 12.71
C GLU A 3 -1.58 -8.98 14.20
N ARG A 4 -2.89 -9.03 14.50
CA ARG A 4 -3.40 -9.20 15.86
C ARG A 4 -3.76 -10.66 16.11
N GLY A 5 -3.12 -11.28 17.11
CA GLY A 5 -3.44 -12.63 17.58
C GLY A 5 -2.78 -13.80 16.83
N GLY A 6 -2.10 -13.55 15.71
CA GLY A 6 -1.28 -14.58 15.03
C GLY A 6 -2.06 -15.74 14.41
N TYR A 7 -3.36 -15.57 14.15
CA TYR A 7 -4.23 -16.60 13.58
C TYR A 7 -3.93 -16.82 12.09
N PRO A 8 -4.21 -18.01 11.53
CA PRO A 8 -4.18 -18.23 10.08
C PRO A 8 -5.13 -17.26 9.36
N VAL A 9 -4.74 -16.83 8.15
CA VAL A 9 -5.53 -15.93 7.29
C VAL A 9 -5.88 -16.69 6.03
N TYR A 10 -7.14 -16.56 5.59
CA TYR A 10 -7.68 -17.27 4.44
C TYR A 10 -8.29 -16.27 3.46
N ARG A 11 -8.22 -16.57 2.16
CA ARG A 11 -8.99 -15.87 1.14
C ARG A 11 -10.38 -16.47 1.05
N ARG A 12 -11.39 -15.63 0.93
CA ARG A 12 -12.77 -16.06 0.73
C ARG A 12 -13.43 -15.20 -0.35
N PRO A 13 -14.21 -15.79 -1.26
CA PRO A 13 -15.10 -15.02 -2.13
C PRO A 13 -16.23 -14.46 -1.27
N LEU A 14 -16.33 -13.14 -1.19
CA LEU A 14 -17.41 -12.44 -0.48
C LEU A 14 -17.98 -11.35 -1.39
N LYS A 15 -19.30 -11.21 -1.41
CA LYS A 15 -19.95 -10.05 -2.04
C LYS A 15 -19.70 -8.82 -1.15
N GLN A 16 -19.09 -7.78 -1.72
CA GLN A 16 -18.67 -6.58 -1.00
C GLN A 16 -18.89 -5.33 -1.85
N TRP A 17 -18.99 -4.17 -1.19
CA TRP A 17 -19.03 -2.87 -1.84
C TRP A 17 -17.63 -2.43 -2.26
N MET A 18 -17.53 -2.05 -3.52
CA MET A 18 -16.30 -1.60 -4.18
C MET A 18 -16.53 -0.20 -4.74
N LEU A 19 -15.61 0.73 -4.47
CA LEU A 19 -15.59 2.03 -5.14
C LEU A 19 -14.69 1.94 -6.38
N ARG A 20 -15.21 2.37 -7.53
CA ARG A 20 -14.54 2.30 -8.84
C ARG A 20 -13.46 3.37 -9.00
N ILE A 21 -12.47 3.36 -8.12
CA ILE A 21 -11.31 4.29 -8.20
C ILE A 21 -10.51 4.10 -9.49
N THR A 22 -10.57 2.91 -10.11
CA THR A 22 -9.87 2.64 -11.37
C THR A 22 -10.36 3.49 -12.55
N GLU A 23 -11.62 3.95 -12.53
CA GLU A 23 -12.15 4.90 -13.53
C GLU A 23 -11.48 6.27 -13.47
N TYR A 24 -10.81 6.58 -12.34
CA TYR A 24 -10.06 7.82 -12.14
C TYR A 24 -8.55 7.61 -12.27
N ALA A 25 -8.07 6.42 -12.64
CA ALA A 25 -6.65 6.07 -12.59
C ALA A 25 -5.76 7.00 -13.45
N ASP A 26 -6.19 7.33 -14.67
CA ASP A 26 -5.46 8.25 -15.55
C ASP A 26 -5.37 9.66 -14.94
N ARG A 27 -6.50 10.24 -14.50
CA ARG A 27 -6.51 11.55 -13.82
C ARG A 27 -5.69 11.54 -12.53
N LEU A 28 -5.74 10.45 -11.76
CA LEU A 28 -4.93 10.30 -10.55
C LEU A 28 -3.43 10.23 -10.87
N LEU A 29 -3.04 9.82 -12.08
CA LEU A 29 -1.64 9.85 -12.54
C LEU A 29 -1.25 11.22 -13.09
N GLU A 30 -2.03 11.75 -14.03
CA GLU A 30 -1.73 12.99 -14.75
C GLU A 30 -1.69 14.19 -13.80
N ASP A 31 -2.68 14.30 -12.91
CA ASP A 31 -2.80 15.46 -12.02
C ASP A 31 -1.72 15.45 -10.89
N LEU A 32 -0.91 14.39 -10.73
CA LEU A 32 0.24 14.40 -9.80
C LEU A 32 1.30 15.42 -10.20
N ASP A 33 1.43 15.70 -11.49
CA ASP A 33 2.44 16.61 -12.01
C ASP A 33 2.12 18.07 -11.65
N GLU A 34 0.86 18.39 -11.31
CA GLU A 34 0.41 19.72 -10.86
C GLU A 34 0.73 20.00 -9.36
N LEU A 35 1.20 19.01 -8.58
CA LEU A 35 1.32 19.08 -7.11
C LEU A 35 2.75 19.39 -6.61
N ASP A 36 2.91 20.23 -5.57
CA ASP A 36 4.19 20.44 -4.85
C ASP A 36 4.39 19.35 -3.77
N TRP A 37 4.52 18.11 -4.23
CA TRP A 37 4.69 16.92 -3.37
C TRP A 37 6.10 16.35 -3.51
N PRO A 38 6.62 15.61 -2.50
CA PRO A 38 7.88 14.91 -2.63
C PRO A 38 7.84 13.92 -3.81
N GLU A 39 8.88 13.92 -4.65
CA GLU A 39 8.91 13.06 -5.84
C GLU A 39 8.79 11.58 -5.49
N SER A 40 9.40 11.16 -4.38
CA SER A 40 9.25 9.79 -3.85
C SER A 40 7.79 9.41 -3.59
N THR A 41 6.96 10.37 -3.14
CA THR A 41 5.52 10.16 -2.92
C THR A 41 4.76 10.03 -4.24
N LYS A 42 5.09 10.88 -5.23
CA LYS A 42 4.52 10.78 -6.58
C LYS A 42 4.89 9.45 -7.22
N GLU A 43 6.15 9.04 -7.17
CA GLU A 43 6.64 7.75 -7.66
C GLU A 43 5.94 6.57 -6.97
N MET A 44 5.75 6.61 -5.64
CA MET A 44 4.98 5.60 -4.92
C MET A 44 3.55 5.49 -5.46
N GLN A 45 2.86 6.60 -5.71
CA GLN A 45 1.52 6.56 -6.31
C GLN A 45 1.53 6.09 -7.77
N ARG A 46 2.48 6.56 -8.60
CA ARG A 46 2.61 6.10 -10.00
C ARG A 46 2.84 4.58 -10.07
N ASN A 47 3.72 4.05 -9.22
CA ASN A 47 4.00 2.61 -9.12
C ASN A 47 2.83 1.81 -8.53
N TRP A 48 2.07 2.40 -7.60
CA TRP A 48 0.89 1.78 -7.04
C TRP A 48 -0.26 1.69 -8.05
N ILE A 49 -0.48 2.77 -8.79
CA ILE A 49 -1.50 2.81 -9.85
C ILE A 49 -1.08 1.88 -10.99
N GLY A 50 0.20 1.93 -11.38
CA GLY A 50 0.84 0.96 -12.27
C GLY A 50 0.11 0.83 -13.60
N ARG A 51 -0.08 1.95 -14.30
CA ARG A 51 -0.64 1.98 -15.65
C ARG A 51 0.29 1.25 -16.62
N SER A 52 -0.30 0.43 -17.47
CA SER A 52 0.40 -0.33 -18.50
C SER A 52 -0.46 -0.42 -19.75
N GLU A 53 0.17 -0.28 -20.90
CA GLU A 53 -0.49 -0.40 -22.19
C GLU A 53 -0.12 -1.73 -22.84
N GLY A 54 -1.10 -2.36 -23.47
CA GLY A 54 -0.93 -3.69 -24.00
C GLY A 54 -2.10 -4.12 -24.88
N ALA A 55 -2.33 -5.42 -24.92
CA ALA A 55 -3.47 -6.01 -25.60
C ALA A 55 -4.11 -7.10 -24.75
N ASP A 56 -5.45 -7.18 -24.81
CA ASP A 56 -6.15 -8.43 -24.53
C ASP A 56 -5.94 -9.36 -25.73
N VAL A 57 -5.59 -10.61 -25.49
CA VAL A 57 -5.42 -11.65 -26.51
C VAL A 57 -6.27 -12.85 -26.14
N VAL A 58 -7.02 -13.36 -27.12
CA VAL A 58 -7.98 -14.45 -26.94
C VAL A 58 -7.41 -15.75 -27.51
N PHE A 59 -7.26 -16.74 -26.65
CA PHE A 59 -6.85 -18.10 -27.00
C PHE A 59 -8.07 -19.01 -26.92
N THR A 60 -8.21 -19.94 -27.87
CA THR A 60 -9.25 -20.99 -27.81
C THR A 60 -8.69 -22.22 -27.10
N VAL A 61 -9.54 -22.97 -26.40
CA VAL A 61 -9.13 -24.23 -25.79
C VAL A 61 -9.21 -25.35 -26.82
N ALA A 62 -8.14 -26.13 -26.96
CA ALA A 62 -8.06 -27.21 -27.92
C ALA A 62 -9.15 -28.27 -27.65
N GLY A 63 -9.97 -28.57 -28.66
CA GLY A 63 -11.10 -29.50 -28.53
C GLY A 63 -12.36 -28.89 -27.91
N GLN A 64 -12.36 -27.60 -27.59
CA GLN A 64 -13.52 -26.86 -27.06
C GLN A 64 -13.56 -25.45 -27.72
N GLU A 65 -14.03 -25.37 -28.97
CA GLU A 65 -13.97 -24.13 -29.77
C GLU A 65 -14.71 -22.93 -29.14
N ASP A 66 -15.77 -23.20 -28.39
CA ASP A 66 -16.54 -22.17 -27.67
C ASP A 66 -15.84 -21.67 -26.39
N LEU A 67 -14.86 -22.41 -25.87
CA LEU A 67 -14.17 -22.07 -24.64
C LEU A 67 -12.95 -21.19 -24.94
N LYS A 68 -13.04 -19.93 -24.52
CA LYS A 68 -12.03 -18.89 -24.77
C LYS A 68 -11.35 -18.46 -23.47
N ILE A 69 -10.03 -18.29 -23.52
CA ILE A 69 -9.21 -17.74 -22.45
C ILE A 69 -8.66 -16.39 -22.94
N THR A 70 -9.00 -15.31 -22.24
CA THR A 70 -8.43 -13.99 -22.54
C THR A 70 -7.26 -13.73 -21.61
N VAL A 71 -6.14 -13.27 -22.15
CA VAL A 71 -4.95 -12.85 -21.38
C VAL A 71 -4.66 -11.39 -21.66
N PHE A 72 -4.13 -10.66 -20.67
CA PHE A 72 -3.58 -9.33 -20.88
C PHE A 72 -2.05 -9.42 -20.99
N THR A 73 -1.47 -8.74 -21.98
CA THR A 73 0.00 -8.63 -22.12
C THR A 73 0.43 -7.23 -22.53
N THR A 74 1.51 -6.73 -21.91
CA THR A 74 2.22 -5.51 -22.32
C THR A 74 3.25 -5.76 -23.43
N ARG A 75 3.44 -7.04 -23.78
CA ARG A 75 4.35 -7.55 -24.81
C ARG A 75 3.61 -8.34 -25.89
N PRO A 76 2.60 -7.75 -26.56
CA PRO A 76 1.93 -8.47 -27.64
C PRO A 76 2.89 -8.79 -28.79
N ASP A 77 4.00 -8.03 -28.94
CA ASP A 77 5.09 -8.30 -29.88
C ASP A 77 5.70 -9.71 -29.74
N THR A 78 5.66 -10.31 -28.55
CA THR A 78 6.28 -11.60 -28.28
C THR A 78 5.31 -12.78 -28.39
N LEU A 79 4.08 -12.58 -28.86
CA LEU A 79 3.01 -13.58 -28.86
C LEU A 79 3.34 -14.87 -29.64
N PHE A 80 4.15 -14.79 -30.70
CA PHE A 80 4.65 -15.97 -31.43
C PHE A 80 5.56 -16.87 -30.58
N GLY A 81 6.18 -16.30 -29.54
CA GLY A 81 7.04 -16.97 -28.57
C GLY A 81 6.28 -17.56 -27.39
N ALA A 82 4.95 -17.44 -27.33
CA ALA A 82 4.17 -18.02 -26.25
C ALA A 82 4.12 -19.54 -26.40
N THR A 83 4.70 -20.26 -25.43
CA THR A 83 4.87 -21.71 -25.47
C THR A 83 4.06 -22.46 -24.42
N TYR A 84 3.49 -21.77 -23.44
CA TYR A 84 2.50 -22.28 -22.50
C TYR A 84 1.62 -21.15 -21.98
N MET A 85 0.55 -21.51 -21.31
CA MET A 85 -0.40 -20.58 -20.69
C MET A 85 -0.51 -20.89 -19.21
N VAL A 86 -0.71 -19.85 -18.39
CA VAL A 86 -0.89 -20.01 -16.95
C VAL A 86 -2.14 -19.31 -16.47
N LEU A 87 -2.97 -20.04 -15.74
CA LEU A 87 -4.14 -19.54 -15.03
C LEU A 87 -3.83 -19.35 -13.55
N ALA A 88 -4.41 -18.31 -12.94
CA ALA A 88 -4.46 -18.20 -11.50
C ALA A 88 -5.21 -19.43 -10.91
N PRO A 89 -4.83 -19.95 -9.73
CA PRO A 89 -5.52 -21.05 -9.08
C PRO A 89 -7.00 -20.79 -8.87
N GLU A 90 -7.40 -19.55 -8.64
CA GLU A 90 -8.80 -19.15 -8.44
C GLU A 90 -9.57 -18.89 -9.76
N HIS A 91 -8.94 -19.06 -10.92
CA HIS A 91 -9.53 -18.70 -12.20
C HIS A 91 -10.72 -19.63 -12.55
N PRO A 92 -11.91 -19.10 -12.91
CA PRO A 92 -13.11 -19.92 -13.15
C PRO A 92 -12.97 -20.97 -14.26
N LEU A 93 -12.04 -20.76 -15.20
CA LEU A 93 -11.78 -21.70 -16.28
C LEU A 93 -10.92 -22.90 -15.86
N VAL A 94 -10.27 -22.87 -14.69
CA VAL A 94 -9.41 -23.99 -14.23
C VAL A 94 -10.17 -25.31 -14.24
N GLU A 95 -11.38 -25.33 -13.68
CA GLU A 95 -12.22 -26.54 -13.66
C GLU A 95 -12.59 -27.01 -15.08
N LYS A 96 -12.82 -26.09 -16.02
CA LYS A 96 -13.24 -26.40 -17.40
C LYS A 96 -12.11 -26.91 -18.29
N VAL A 97 -10.87 -26.51 -18.00
CA VAL A 97 -9.68 -26.90 -18.77
C VAL A 97 -8.89 -28.05 -18.13
N THR A 98 -9.32 -28.52 -16.96
CA THR A 98 -8.69 -29.63 -16.26
C THR A 98 -9.27 -30.95 -16.71
N THR A 99 -8.42 -31.87 -17.18
CA THR A 99 -8.84 -33.22 -17.55
C THR A 99 -9.04 -34.08 -16.30
N PRO A 100 -9.85 -35.16 -16.38
CA PRO A 100 -10.14 -36.02 -15.22
C PRO A 100 -8.89 -36.54 -14.49
N ASP A 101 -7.86 -36.93 -15.25
CA ASP A 101 -6.63 -37.52 -14.69
C ASP A 101 -5.75 -36.50 -13.92
N HIS A 102 -5.97 -35.19 -14.11
CA HIS A 102 -5.25 -34.12 -13.41
C HIS A 102 -6.09 -33.42 -12.33
N ALA A 103 -7.38 -33.80 -12.17
CA ALA A 103 -8.30 -33.10 -11.28
C ALA A 103 -7.88 -33.10 -9.80
N GLU A 104 -7.37 -34.22 -9.30
CA GLU A 104 -6.92 -34.34 -7.91
C GLU A 104 -5.69 -33.46 -7.63
N GLU A 105 -4.71 -33.47 -8.54
CA GLU A 105 -3.48 -32.69 -8.42
C GLU A 105 -3.76 -31.17 -8.47
N VAL A 106 -4.60 -30.74 -9.42
CA VAL A 106 -5.02 -29.34 -9.55
C VAL A 106 -5.75 -28.87 -8.30
N LYS A 107 -6.68 -29.67 -7.77
CA LYS A 107 -7.43 -29.33 -6.56
C LYS A 107 -6.51 -29.23 -5.33
N ALA A 108 -5.56 -30.14 -5.17
CA ALA A 108 -4.56 -30.08 -4.10
C ALA A 108 -3.71 -28.80 -4.20
N TYR A 109 -3.29 -28.42 -5.41
CA TYR A 109 -2.53 -27.19 -5.64
C TYR A 109 -3.35 -25.93 -5.33
N GLN A 110 -4.62 -25.86 -5.75
CA GLN A 110 -5.52 -24.76 -5.41
C GLN A 110 -5.65 -24.56 -3.89
N GLN A 111 -5.78 -25.66 -3.12
CA GLN A 111 -5.84 -25.60 -1.65
C GLN A 111 -4.54 -25.10 -1.01
N GLN A 112 -3.39 -25.47 -1.59
CA GLN A 112 -2.09 -24.96 -1.15
C GLN A 112 -1.95 -23.46 -1.43
N ALA A 113 -2.31 -23.03 -2.64
CA ALA A 113 -2.22 -21.64 -3.06
C ALA A 113 -3.16 -20.71 -2.27
N ALA A 114 -4.36 -21.18 -1.90
CA ALA A 114 -5.34 -20.42 -1.12
C ALA A 114 -4.85 -20.04 0.30
N ARG A 115 -3.82 -20.72 0.80
CA ARG A 115 -3.19 -20.44 2.10
C ARG A 115 -2.10 -19.37 2.03
N LYS A 116 -1.76 -18.90 0.82
CA LYS A 116 -0.76 -17.88 0.57
C LYS A 116 -1.41 -16.52 0.29
N THR A 117 -0.76 -15.46 0.74
CA THR A 117 -1.06 -14.06 0.41
C THR A 117 -0.53 -13.69 -0.98
N ASP A 118 -0.98 -12.56 -1.55
CA ASP A 118 -0.51 -12.09 -2.87
C ASP A 118 1.00 -11.85 -2.83
N LEU A 119 1.49 -11.34 -1.69
CA LEU A 119 2.91 -11.09 -1.44
C LEU A 119 3.73 -12.38 -1.36
N GLU A 120 3.21 -13.41 -0.66
CA GLU A 120 3.84 -14.75 -0.60
C GLU A 120 3.89 -15.46 -1.96
N ARG A 121 2.94 -15.14 -2.84
CA ARG A 121 2.83 -15.70 -4.20
C ARG A 121 3.71 -14.97 -5.22
N THR A 122 4.16 -13.75 -4.92
CA THR A 122 4.89 -12.91 -5.86
C THR A 122 6.31 -12.65 -5.35
N GLU A 123 6.53 -11.54 -4.65
CA GLU A 123 7.85 -11.02 -4.27
C GLU A 123 8.62 -11.94 -3.31
N LEU A 124 7.91 -12.64 -2.41
CA LEU A 124 8.54 -13.53 -1.42
C LEU A 124 8.71 -14.97 -1.94
N GLN A 125 8.24 -15.26 -3.14
CA GLN A 125 8.32 -16.60 -3.70
C GLN A 125 9.71 -16.87 -4.28
N LYS A 126 10.49 -17.68 -3.56
CA LYS A 126 11.82 -18.13 -4.01
C LYS A 126 11.76 -19.24 -5.06
N GLU A 127 10.71 -20.05 -5.04
CA GLU A 127 10.58 -21.21 -5.93
C GLU A 127 9.26 -21.15 -6.71
N LYS A 128 9.36 -21.17 -8.04
CA LYS A 128 8.18 -21.22 -8.92
C LYS A 128 7.55 -22.60 -8.85
N THR A 129 6.24 -22.67 -8.61
CA THR A 129 5.48 -23.93 -8.60
C THR A 129 4.28 -23.82 -9.51
N GLY A 130 3.82 -24.94 -10.04
CA GLY A 130 2.61 -25.03 -10.83
C GLY A 130 2.30 -26.49 -11.19
N VAL A 131 1.09 -26.71 -11.69
CA VAL A 131 0.56 -28.02 -12.07
C VAL A 131 -0.08 -27.94 -13.45
N PHE A 132 0.14 -28.97 -14.26
CA PHE A 132 -0.43 -29.06 -15.61
C PHE A 132 -1.90 -29.48 -15.52
N THR A 133 -2.78 -28.86 -16.30
CA THR A 133 -4.21 -29.18 -16.23
C THR A 133 -4.61 -30.37 -17.10
N GLY A 134 -3.72 -30.86 -17.98
CA GLY A 134 -4.10 -31.78 -19.06
C GLY A 134 -4.67 -31.09 -20.30
N GLY A 135 -5.04 -29.81 -20.17
CA GLY A 135 -5.62 -28.99 -21.24
C GLY A 135 -4.59 -28.25 -22.06
N TYR A 136 -4.97 -27.87 -23.28
CA TYR A 136 -4.15 -27.08 -24.20
C TYR A 136 -4.94 -25.89 -24.73
N ALA A 137 -4.27 -24.75 -24.90
CA ALA A 137 -4.78 -23.59 -25.61
C ALA A 137 -4.18 -23.54 -27.02
N ILE A 138 -4.86 -22.89 -27.96
CA ILE A 138 -4.38 -22.63 -29.31
C ILE A 138 -3.84 -21.21 -29.37
N ASN A 139 -2.57 -21.05 -29.72
CA ASN A 139 -1.99 -19.73 -29.91
C ASN A 139 -2.55 -19.09 -31.19
N PRO A 140 -3.19 -17.91 -31.11
CA PRO A 140 -3.87 -17.30 -32.25
C PRO A 140 -2.90 -16.85 -33.36
N THR A 141 -1.59 -16.75 -33.09
CA THR A 141 -0.62 -16.32 -34.10
C THR A 141 -0.07 -17.44 -34.97
N ASN A 142 0.04 -18.66 -34.45
CA ASN A 142 0.69 -19.76 -35.17
C ASN A 142 -0.12 -21.07 -35.16
N GLY A 143 -1.28 -21.10 -34.48
CA GLY A 143 -2.14 -22.28 -34.39
C GLY A 143 -1.59 -23.41 -33.52
N GLU A 144 -0.44 -23.22 -32.86
CA GLU A 144 0.18 -24.26 -32.05
C GLU A 144 -0.60 -24.53 -30.76
N LYS A 145 -0.64 -25.80 -30.37
CA LYS A 145 -1.17 -26.22 -29.05
C LYS A 145 -0.13 -25.95 -27.98
N ILE A 146 -0.49 -25.13 -27.00
CA ILE A 146 0.35 -24.80 -25.85
C ILE A 146 -0.30 -25.32 -24.56
N PRO A 147 0.44 -25.97 -23.65
CA PRO A 147 -0.14 -26.54 -22.44
C PRO A 147 -0.65 -25.45 -21.48
N ILE A 148 -1.77 -25.72 -20.82
CA ILE A 148 -2.35 -24.84 -19.80
C ILE A 148 -1.91 -25.33 -18.42
N TRP A 149 -1.36 -24.42 -17.63
CA TRP A 149 -0.88 -24.65 -16.28
C TRP A 149 -1.66 -23.81 -15.28
N VAL A 150 -1.65 -24.25 -14.02
CA VAL A 150 -2.10 -23.47 -12.87
C VAL A 150 -0.89 -23.15 -12.02
N ALA A 151 -0.64 -21.87 -11.76
CA ALA A 151 0.48 -21.45 -10.92
C ALA A 151 0.11 -20.24 -10.07
N ASP A 152 0.58 -20.23 -8.83
CA ASP A 152 0.21 -19.22 -7.84
C ASP A 152 0.85 -17.84 -8.09
N TYR A 153 1.91 -17.73 -8.89
CA TYR A 153 2.48 -16.43 -9.26
C TYR A 153 1.58 -15.60 -10.19
N VAL A 154 0.55 -16.20 -10.79
CA VAL A 154 -0.51 -15.50 -11.52
C VAL A 154 -1.64 -15.17 -10.55
N LEU A 155 -2.02 -13.89 -10.49
CA LEU A 155 -3.04 -13.39 -9.56
C LEU A 155 -4.36 -13.16 -10.29
N ILE A 156 -5.46 -13.73 -9.78
CA ILE A 156 -6.81 -13.56 -10.36
C ILE A 156 -7.25 -12.09 -10.43
N SER A 157 -6.69 -11.27 -9.55
CA SER A 157 -7.01 -9.85 -9.37
C SER A 157 -6.09 -8.91 -10.16
N TYR A 158 -5.29 -9.43 -11.09
CA TYR A 158 -4.46 -8.63 -12.01
C TYR A 158 -4.66 -9.08 -13.47
N GLY A 159 -4.89 -8.11 -14.35
CA GLY A 159 -5.22 -8.38 -15.75
C GLY A 159 -6.51 -9.21 -15.84
N THR A 160 -6.44 -10.37 -16.49
CA THR A 160 -7.56 -11.30 -16.61
C THR A 160 -7.45 -12.51 -15.67
N GLY A 161 -6.42 -12.57 -14.82
CA GLY A 161 -6.11 -13.76 -14.04
C GLY A 161 -5.53 -14.92 -14.87
N ALA A 162 -5.15 -14.66 -16.11
CA ALA A 162 -4.51 -15.58 -17.03
C ALA A 162 -3.38 -14.85 -17.79
N ILE A 163 -2.29 -15.55 -18.06
CA ILE A 163 -1.17 -15.02 -18.86
C ILE A 163 -0.78 -15.99 -19.97
N MET A 164 -0.34 -15.45 -21.10
CA MET A 164 0.51 -16.18 -22.02
C MET A 164 1.95 -16.13 -21.48
N ALA A 165 2.65 -17.25 -21.48
CA ALA A 165 4.02 -17.28 -21.01
C ALA A 165 4.99 -17.31 -22.19
N VAL A 166 5.96 -16.39 -22.19
CA VAL A 166 6.97 -16.24 -23.25
C VAL A 166 8.38 -16.37 -22.65
N PRO A 167 8.86 -17.60 -22.41
CA PRO A 167 10.08 -17.86 -21.63
C PRO A 167 11.34 -17.17 -22.16
N ALA A 168 11.45 -16.97 -23.47
CA ALA A 168 12.63 -16.31 -24.02
C ALA A 168 12.73 -14.82 -23.63
N HIS A 169 11.62 -14.19 -23.19
CA HIS A 169 11.51 -12.74 -23.02
C HIS A 169 10.83 -12.27 -21.71
N ASP A 170 10.48 -13.19 -20.81
CA ASP A 170 10.11 -12.90 -19.41
C ASP A 170 10.89 -13.86 -18.48
N GLN A 171 11.59 -13.28 -17.50
CA GLN A 171 12.46 -14.04 -16.60
C GLN A 171 11.70 -15.02 -15.70
N ARG A 172 10.47 -14.68 -15.28
CA ARG A 172 9.63 -15.57 -14.46
C ARG A 172 9.17 -16.76 -15.30
N ASP A 173 8.78 -16.50 -16.54
CA ASP A 173 8.37 -17.53 -17.48
C ASP A 173 9.53 -18.45 -17.85
N TYR A 174 10.75 -17.90 -17.94
CA TYR A 174 11.99 -18.64 -18.18
C TYR A 174 12.32 -19.61 -17.05
N GLU A 175 12.30 -19.14 -15.81
CA GLU A 175 12.56 -19.97 -14.62
C GLU A 175 11.54 -21.10 -14.49
N PHE A 176 10.26 -20.79 -14.72
CA PHE A 176 9.20 -21.79 -14.73
C PHE A 176 9.39 -22.80 -15.87
N ALA A 177 9.69 -22.34 -17.08
CA ALA A 177 9.93 -23.21 -18.23
C ALA A 177 11.14 -24.14 -18.02
N LYS A 178 12.24 -23.64 -17.46
CA LYS A 178 13.42 -24.45 -17.12
C LYS A 178 13.09 -25.53 -16.09
N LYS A 179 12.33 -25.18 -15.04
CA LYS A 179 11.94 -26.12 -14.00
C LYS A 179 11.06 -27.26 -14.52
N TYR A 180 10.11 -26.93 -15.40
CA TYR A 180 9.12 -27.89 -15.93
C TYR A 180 9.47 -28.41 -17.33
N ASN A 181 10.68 -28.14 -17.82
CA ASN A 181 11.17 -28.54 -19.14
C ASN A 181 10.22 -28.16 -20.29
N LEU A 182 9.69 -26.93 -20.24
CA LEU A 182 8.78 -26.38 -21.26
C LEU A 182 9.57 -25.71 -22.40
N PRO A 183 9.01 -25.64 -23.63
CA PRO A 183 9.71 -25.04 -24.75
C PRO A 183 10.06 -23.56 -24.54
N ILE A 184 11.23 -23.14 -25.01
CA ILE A 184 11.70 -21.75 -24.98
C ILE A 184 11.95 -21.33 -26.42
N ARG A 185 11.14 -20.38 -26.93
CA ARG A 185 11.23 -19.88 -28.31
C ARG A 185 11.66 -18.42 -28.33
N GLN A 186 12.82 -18.16 -28.92
CA GLN A 186 13.28 -16.79 -29.14
C GLN A 186 12.52 -16.14 -30.29
N VAL A 187 11.94 -14.97 -30.03
CA VAL A 187 11.27 -14.12 -31.01
C VAL A 187 11.84 -12.71 -31.09
N ILE A 188 12.80 -12.37 -30.22
CA ILE A 188 13.57 -11.12 -30.28
C ILE A 188 15.06 -11.47 -30.29
N SER A 189 15.78 -10.94 -31.27
CA SER A 189 17.24 -11.08 -31.38
C SER A 189 17.98 -10.29 -30.28
N GLY A 190 19.20 -10.71 -29.94
CA GLY A 190 20.13 -9.89 -29.14
C GLY A 190 20.50 -10.45 -27.76
N GLY A 191 19.82 -11.52 -27.32
CA GLY A 191 20.15 -12.24 -26.08
C GLY A 191 20.47 -13.72 -26.30
N ASP A 192 21.09 -14.32 -25.29
CA ASP A 192 21.43 -15.75 -25.22
C ASP A 192 20.44 -16.49 -24.33
N ILE A 193 19.36 -16.99 -24.96
CA ILE A 193 18.26 -17.69 -24.27
C ILE A 193 18.69 -19.02 -23.65
N THR A 194 19.92 -19.48 -23.87
CA THR A 194 20.43 -20.68 -23.17
C THR A 194 20.79 -20.37 -21.72
N LYS A 195 21.09 -19.10 -21.42
CA LYS A 195 21.50 -18.60 -20.10
C LYS A 195 20.35 -17.95 -19.36
N GLU A 196 19.69 -16.97 -19.97
CA GLU A 196 18.65 -16.16 -19.32
C GLU A 196 17.61 -15.62 -20.31
N ALA A 197 16.51 -15.04 -19.81
CA ALA A 197 15.52 -14.39 -20.66
C ALA A 197 16.05 -13.06 -21.22
N HIS A 198 15.84 -12.80 -22.51
CA HIS A 198 16.11 -11.51 -23.13
C HIS A 198 14.91 -10.57 -23.00
N THR A 199 14.89 -9.76 -21.93
CA THR A 199 13.77 -8.84 -21.63
C THR A 199 13.85 -7.49 -22.35
N GLY A 200 15.03 -7.15 -22.88
CA GLY A 200 15.29 -5.88 -23.56
C GLY A 200 14.71 -5.79 -24.96
N ASP A 201 15.07 -4.69 -25.65
CA ASP A 201 14.71 -4.47 -27.04
C ASP A 201 15.54 -5.31 -28.01
N GLY A 202 15.10 -5.34 -29.27
CA GLY A 202 15.78 -6.02 -30.36
C GLY A 202 14.93 -6.02 -31.62
N ILE A 203 15.31 -6.85 -32.59
CA ILE A 203 14.57 -7.07 -33.82
C ILE A 203 13.77 -8.36 -33.71
N LEU A 204 12.52 -8.30 -34.16
CA LEU A 204 11.62 -9.45 -34.16
C LEU A 204 12.10 -10.50 -35.17
N ILE A 205 12.14 -11.74 -34.73
CA ILE A 205 12.50 -12.94 -35.48
C ILE A 205 11.50 -14.06 -35.18
N ASN A 206 11.47 -15.11 -36.01
CA ASN A 206 10.60 -16.28 -35.81
C ASN A 206 9.10 -15.95 -35.56
N SER A 207 8.63 -14.83 -36.12
CA SER A 207 7.33 -14.21 -35.83
C SER A 207 6.55 -13.92 -37.12
N SER A 208 6.24 -14.99 -37.85
CA SER A 208 5.49 -14.96 -39.11
C SER A 208 4.58 -16.18 -39.26
N ASN A 209 3.45 -15.99 -39.93
CA ASN A 209 2.50 -17.02 -40.34
C ASN A 209 2.01 -16.76 -41.78
N ASP A 210 1.02 -17.52 -42.24
CA ASP A 210 0.38 -17.31 -43.53
C ASP A 210 -0.39 -15.98 -43.55
N GLY A 211 0.19 -14.97 -44.20
CA GLY A 211 -0.43 -13.66 -44.41
C GLY A 211 -0.06 -12.58 -43.40
N PHE A 212 0.70 -12.90 -42.34
CA PHE A 212 1.16 -11.90 -41.36
C PHE A 212 2.61 -12.14 -40.90
N SER A 213 3.36 -11.05 -40.75
CA SER A 213 4.74 -11.10 -40.26
C SER A 213 5.12 -9.80 -39.57
N ILE A 214 5.78 -9.93 -38.41
CA ILE A 214 6.45 -8.83 -37.71
C ILE A 214 7.97 -8.99 -37.72
N ASN A 215 8.51 -9.99 -38.44
CA ASN A 215 9.95 -10.17 -38.57
C ASN A 215 10.61 -8.91 -39.16
N GLY A 216 11.79 -8.56 -38.63
CA GLY A 216 12.56 -7.39 -39.06
C GLY A 216 12.12 -6.06 -38.45
N LEU A 217 11.00 -6.02 -37.72
CA LEU A 217 10.57 -4.82 -37.00
C LEU A 217 11.28 -4.68 -35.65
N ASN A 218 11.38 -3.45 -35.16
CA ASN A 218 11.68 -3.20 -33.74
C ASN A 218 10.45 -3.47 -32.86
N VAL A 219 10.66 -3.57 -31.55
CA VAL A 219 9.61 -3.88 -30.56
C VAL A 219 8.42 -2.91 -30.62
N ALA A 220 8.68 -1.60 -30.72
CA ALA A 220 7.61 -0.59 -30.69
C ALA A 220 6.68 -0.70 -31.91
N ASP A 221 7.25 -0.86 -33.11
CA ASP A 221 6.48 -1.02 -34.35
C ASP A 221 5.80 -2.40 -34.41
N ALA A 222 6.46 -3.43 -33.91
CA ALA A 222 5.89 -4.77 -33.81
C ALA A 222 4.65 -4.80 -32.90
N LYS A 223 4.69 -4.16 -31.72
CA LYS A 223 3.54 -4.04 -30.81
C LYS A 223 2.33 -3.42 -31.52
N LYS A 224 2.52 -2.29 -32.19
CA LYS A 224 1.44 -1.62 -32.95
C LYS A 224 0.87 -2.52 -34.04
N LYS A 225 1.73 -3.15 -34.83
CA LYS A 225 1.34 -3.97 -35.97
C LYS A 225 0.58 -5.24 -35.54
N ILE A 226 1.06 -5.94 -34.51
CA ILE A 226 0.40 -7.16 -34.03
C ILE A 226 -0.90 -6.88 -33.29
N THR A 227 -0.97 -5.80 -32.50
CA THR A 227 -2.24 -5.42 -31.83
C THR A 227 -3.32 -5.11 -32.85
N ARG A 228 -3.02 -4.34 -33.90
CA ARG A 228 -3.96 -4.08 -34.99
C ARG A 228 -4.38 -5.36 -35.71
N TRP A 229 -3.44 -6.26 -35.97
CA TRP A 229 -3.75 -7.53 -36.61
C TRP A 229 -4.68 -8.39 -35.74
N LEU A 230 -4.46 -8.46 -34.42
CA LEU A 230 -5.33 -9.16 -33.49
C LEU A 230 -6.77 -8.60 -33.49
N GLU A 231 -6.92 -7.28 -33.62
CA GLU A 231 -8.23 -6.62 -33.76
C GLU A 231 -8.92 -7.02 -35.08
N GLU A 232 -8.18 -6.99 -36.19
CA GLU A 232 -8.68 -7.40 -37.51
C GLU A 232 -9.09 -8.89 -37.54
N GLN A 233 -8.40 -9.76 -36.80
CA GLN A 233 -8.76 -11.17 -36.66
C GLN A 233 -9.85 -11.44 -35.61
N GLY A 234 -10.26 -10.44 -34.82
CA GLY A 234 -11.21 -10.61 -33.72
C GLY A 234 -10.66 -11.48 -32.57
N THR A 235 -9.33 -11.63 -32.48
CA THR A 235 -8.63 -12.45 -31.47
C THR A 235 -7.89 -11.60 -30.44
N GLY A 236 -8.08 -10.28 -30.44
CA GLY A 236 -7.57 -9.40 -29.40
C GLY A 236 -7.96 -7.94 -29.62
N LYS A 237 -7.55 -7.08 -28.69
CA LYS A 237 -7.74 -5.61 -28.78
C LYS A 237 -6.73 -4.85 -27.94
N TYR A 238 -6.42 -3.63 -28.35
CA TYR A 238 -5.65 -2.71 -27.50
C TYR A 238 -6.36 -2.49 -26.15
N LYS A 239 -5.58 -2.42 -25.08
CA LYS A 239 -6.10 -2.19 -23.74
C LYS A 239 -5.08 -1.49 -22.85
N VAL A 240 -5.58 -0.54 -22.07
CA VAL A 240 -4.88 0.01 -20.90
C VAL A 240 -5.30 -0.80 -19.68
N ASN A 241 -4.33 -1.18 -18.86
CA ASN A 241 -4.53 -1.94 -17.64
C ASN A 241 -3.79 -1.26 -16.47
N TYR A 242 -4.30 -1.45 -15.26
CA TYR A 242 -3.74 -0.86 -14.05
C TYR A 242 -3.37 -1.94 -13.04
N LYS A 243 -2.34 -1.67 -12.24
CA LYS A 243 -2.08 -2.42 -11.00
C LYS A 243 -3.09 -2.04 -9.92
N LEU A 244 -3.57 -0.79 -9.95
CA LEU A 244 -4.67 -0.32 -9.10
C LEU A 244 -5.88 -1.24 -9.23
N ARG A 245 -6.49 -1.53 -8.08
CA ARG A 245 -7.76 -2.26 -8.01
C ARG A 245 -8.83 -1.32 -7.49
N ASP A 246 -10.08 -1.66 -7.77
CA ASP A 246 -11.20 -1.01 -7.11
C ASP A 246 -11.08 -1.13 -5.60
N TRP A 247 -11.56 -0.11 -4.92
CA TRP A 247 -11.35 0.03 -3.50
C TRP A 247 -12.43 -0.73 -2.72
N LEU A 248 -12.02 -1.81 -2.05
CA LEU A 248 -12.87 -2.55 -1.12
C LEU A 248 -13.30 -1.68 0.06
N PHE A 249 -14.57 -1.30 0.05
CA PHE A 249 -15.16 -0.31 0.95
C PHE A 249 -16.08 -0.93 2.02
N SER A 250 -16.32 -2.25 2.01
CA SER A 250 -17.11 -2.91 3.07
C SER A 250 -16.26 -3.41 4.23
N ARG A 251 -16.78 -3.31 5.46
CA ARG A 251 -16.22 -3.92 6.66
C ARG A 251 -17.28 -4.70 7.42
N GLN A 252 -16.95 -5.93 7.81
CA GLN A 252 -17.79 -6.76 8.70
C GLN A 252 -17.50 -6.37 10.17
N ARG A 253 -17.79 -5.12 10.50
CA ARG A 253 -17.52 -4.49 11.80
C ARG A 253 -18.72 -3.66 12.22
N TYR A 254 -18.84 -3.46 13.53
CA TYR A 254 -19.89 -2.61 14.09
C TYR A 254 -19.50 -1.13 14.05
N TRP A 255 -18.27 -0.80 14.46
CA TRP A 255 -17.83 0.59 14.60
C TRP A 255 -17.39 1.19 13.25
N GLY A 256 -18.37 1.68 12.52
CA GLY A 256 -18.24 2.38 11.24
C GLY A 256 -19.60 2.87 10.78
N GLU A 257 -19.61 3.72 9.76
CA GLU A 257 -20.83 4.31 9.21
C GLU A 257 -21.67 3.23 8.51
N PRO A 258 -22.98 3.09 8.80
CA PRO A 258 -23.86 2.20 8.05
C PRO A 258 -23.95 2.62 6.58
N PHE A 259 -23.94 1.64 5.67
CA PHE A 259 -24.27 1.93 4.27
C PHE A 259 -25.75 2.30 4.15
N PRO A 260 -26.09 3.44 3.51
CA PRO A 260 -27.48 3.81 3.23
C PRO A 260 -28.01 3.02 2.02
N ILE A 261 -27.97 1.69 2.10
CA ILE A 261 -28.38 0.77 1.04
C ILE A 261 -29.39 -0.24 1.59
N LEU A 262 -30.42 -0.50 0.80
CA LEU A 262 -31.53 -1.39 1.07
C LEU A 262 -31.57 -2.54 0.04
N HIS A 263 -31.89 -3.73 0.52
CA HIS A 263 -31.98 -4.97 -0.27
C HIS A 263 -33.39 -5.52 -0.18
N SER A 264 -34.06 -5.79 -1.30
CA SER A 264 -35.35 -6.49 -1.29
C SER A 264 -35.18 -8.01 -1.22
N GLU A 265 -36.27 -8.72 -0.91
CA GLU A 265 -36.31 -10.19 -1.02
C GLU A 265 -36.08 -10.68 -2.46
N ASP A 266 -36.61 -9.95 -3.46
CA ASP A 266 -36.42 -10.28 -4.88
C ASP A 266 -35.02 -9.94 -5.45
N GLY A 267 -34.09 -9.46 -4.61
CA GLY A 267 -32.71 -9.13 -5.01
C GLY A 267 -32.49 -7.72 -5.56
N GLU A 268 -33.49 -6.84 -5.53
CA GLU A 268 -33.34 -5.42 -5.84
C GLU A 268 -32.45 -4.72 -4.80
N ILE A 269 -31.58 -3.81 -5.26
CA ILE A 269 -30.72 -3.01 -4.39
C ILE A 269 -30.98 -1.53 -4.68
N ILE A 270 -31.40 -0.79 -3.67
CA ILE A 270 -31.71 0.64 -3.79
C ILE A 270 -30.99 1.44 -2.70
N PRO A 271 -30.62 2.70 -2.93
CA PRO A 271 -30.16 3.59 -1.86
C PRO A 271 -31.33 3.99 -0.95
N LEU A 272 -31.01 4.38 0.28
CA LEU A 272 -31.93 5.09 1.16
C LEU A 272 -32.20 6.50 0.59
N ASP A 273 -33.41 7.02 0.78
CA ASP A 273 -33.77 8.39 0.38
C ASP A 273 -32.93 9.41 1.19
N GLU A 274 -32.49 10.50 0.56
CA GLU A 274 -31.64 11.51 1.20
C GLU A 274 -32.31 12.13 2.44
N LYS A 275 -33.64 12.29 2.43
CA LYS A 275 -34.38 12.84 3.57
C LYS A 275 -34.37 11.93 4.81
N ASP A 276 -34.06 10.64 4.61
CA ASP A 276 -34.01 9.64 5.67
C ASP A 276 -32.56 9.47 6.20
N LEU A 277 -31.62 10.31 5.74
CA LEU A 277 -30.28 10.42 6.30
C LEU A 277 -30.28 11.35 7.53
N PRO A 278 -29.35 11.14 8.48
CA PRO A 278 -28.35 10.07 8.53
C PRO A 278 -28.96 8.72 8.95
N LEU A 279 -28.46 7.62 8.37
CA LEU A 279 -28.73 6.29 8.90
C LEU A 279 -27.86 6.05 10.15
N GLU A 280 -28.44 6.29 11.32
CA GLU A 280 -27.72 6.14 12.59
C GLU A 280 -27.35 4.67 12.88
N LEU A 281 -26.14 4.47 13.41
CA LEU A 281 -25.66 3.17 13.87
C LEU A 281 -26.48 2.74 15.10
N PRO A 282 -27.09 1.54 15.10
CA PRO A 282 -28.00 1.16 16.18
C PRO A 282 -27.20 0.88 17.46
N PRO A 283 -27.68 1.29 18.65
CA PRO A 283 -27.03 0.94 19.90
C PRO A 283 -27.11 -0.57 20.13
N MET A 284 -25.96 -1.23 20.26
CA MET A 284 -25.88 -2.68 20.49
C MET A 284 -24.99 -2.99 21.68
N LYS A 285 -25.43 -3.90 22.55
CA LYS A 285 -24.60 -4.41 23.66
C LYS A 285 -23.59 -5.46 23.22
N ASP A 286 -23.97 -6.32 22.27
CA ASP A 286 -23.11 -7.38 21.74
C ASP A 286 -22.75 -7.16 20.27
N PHE A 287 -21.63 -6.50 20.05
CA PHE A 287 -21.02 -6.27 18.75
C PHE A 287 -19.69 -7.03 18.56
N LYS A 288 -19.40 -8.01 19.40
CA LYS A 288 -18.18 -8.81 19.27
C LYS A 288 -18.23 -9.63 17.98
N PRO A 289 -17.09 -9.79 17.26
CA PRO A 289 -17.00 -10.78 16.19
C PRO A 289 -17.35 -12.17 16.75
N GLN A 290 -18.21 -12.92 16.07
CA GLN A 290 -18.51 -14.29 16.47
C GLN A 290 -17.39 -15.21 15.98
N PRO A 291 -16.65 -15.88 16.88
CA PRO A 291 -15.62 -16.82 16.46
C PRO A 291 -16.30 -18.04 15.86
N THR A 292 -15.77 -18.51 14.73
CA THR A 292 -16.13 -19.80 14.14
C THR A 292 -14.87 -20.63 13.96
N LYS A 293 -14.97 -21.93 14.27
CA LYS A 293 -13.92 -22.91 13.93
C LYS A 293 -14.10 -23.47 12.52
N ASP A 294 -15.25 -23.22 11.92
CA ASP A 294 -15.55 -23.63 10.55
C ASP A 294 -14.93 -22.61 9.57
N PRO A 295 -13.93 -23.02 8.77
CA PRO A 295 -13.32 -22.17 7.77
C PRO A 295 -14.24 -21.85 6.59
N GLU A 296 -15.42 -22.48 6.47
CA GLU A 296 -16.39 -22.24 5.41
C GLU A 296 -17.62 -21.42 5.89
N ALA A 297 -17.79 -21.24 7.20
CA ALA A 297 -18.92 -20.48 7.73
C ALA A 297 -18.93 -19.04 7.23
N GLU A 298 -20.09 -18.56 6.75
CA GLU A 298 -20.26 -17.20 6.28
C GLU A 298 -19.95 -16.19 7.40
N PRO A 299 -19.10 -15.17 7.14
CA PRO A 299 -18.88 -14.10 8.11
C PRO A 299 -20.19 -13.38 8.40
N GLN A 300 -20.58 -13.34 9.67
CA GLN A 300 -21.76 -12.61 10.14
C GLN A 300 -21.33 -11.22 10.62
N PRO A 301 -21.63 -10.13 9.88
CA PRO A 301 -21.38 -8.77 10.37
C PRO A 301 -22.17 -8.53 11.65
N PRO A 302 -21.64 -7.80 12.64
CA PRO A 302 -22.36 -7.56 13.90
C PRO A 302 -23.78 -6.99 13.72
N LEU A 303 -23.99 -6.14 12.71
CA LEU A 303 -25.29 -5.52 12.43
C LEU A 303 -26.37 -6.51 11.95
N SER A 304 -26.02 -7.74 11.57
CA SER A 304 -27.03 -8.78 11.30
C SER A 304 -27.84 -9.14 12.55
N ARG A 305 -27.30 -8.83 13.74
CA ARG A 305 -27.94 -9.01 15.04
C ARG A 305 -28.58 -7.72 15.59
N ALA A 306 -28.65 -6.66 14.81
CA ALA A 306 -29.37 -5.46 15.20
C ALA A 306 -30.88 -5.76 15.40
N PRO A 307 -31.60 -4.92 16.17
CA PRO A 307 -33.05 -4.99 16.29
C PRO A 307 -33.77 -5.00 14.93
N ASP A 308 -34.91 -5.71 14.82
CA ASP A 308 -35.61 -5.89 13.55
C ASP A 308 -36.18 -4.57 12.98
N ASP A 309 -36.60 -3.65 13.83
CA ASP A 309 -37.03 -2.28 13.48
C ASP A 309 -35.88 -1.44 12.89
N TRP A 310 -34.63 -1.76 13.21
CA TRP A 310 -33.47 -1.20 12.52
C TRP A 310 -33.09 -2.02 11.28
N LYS A 311 -33.17 -3.35 11.27
CA LYS A 311 -32.71 -4.13 10.10
C LYS A 311 -33.66 -3.99 8.91
N TYR A 312 -34.94 -3.77 9.16
CA TYR A 312 -35.95 -3.75 8.12
C TYR A 312 -36.66 -2.41 8.04
N VAL A 313 -36.95 -1.98 6.82
CA VAL A 313 -37.78 -0.81 6.52
C VAL A 313 -38.83 -1.21 5.51
N GLU A 314 -40.03 -0.64 5.61
CA GLU A 314 -41.11 -0.85 4.65
C GLU A 314 -41.29 0.43 3.84
N ILE A 315 -41.22 0.31 2.51
CA ILE A 315 -41.37 1.42 1.57
C ILE A 315 -42.42 1.00 0.54
N ASN A 316 -43.52 1.76 0.45
CA ASN A 316 -44.63 1.49 -0.46
C ASN A 316 -45.19 0.05 -0.35
N GLY A 317 -45.27 -0.50 0.87
CA GLY A 317 -45.75 -1.85 1.14
C GLY A 317 -44.76 -2.97 0.82
N LYS A 318 -43.53 -2.63 0.38
CA LYS A 318 -42.45 -3.59 0.14
C LYS A 318 -41.42 -3.53 1.26
N LYS A 319 -41.08 -4.70 1.81
CA LYS A 319 -40.09 -4.84 2.89
C LYS A 319 -38.68 -4.88 2.30
N TYR A 320 -37.79 -4.09 2.88
CA TYR A 320 -36.37 -4.03 2.55
C TYR A 320 -35.52 -4.32 3.78
N ARG A 321 -34.35 -4.91 3.56
CA ARG A 321 -33.31 -5.16 4.56
C ARG A 321 -32.16 -4.17 4.37
N ARG A 322 -31.72 -3.49 5.44
CA ARG A 322 -30.53 -2.63 5.43
C ARG A 322 -29.24 -3.44 5.20
N GLU A 323 -28.24 -2.81 4.60
CA GLU A 323 -26.88 -3.35 4.52
C GLU A 323 -26.29 -3.54 5.93
N TYR A 324 -25.61 -4.67 6.18
CA TYR A 324 -25.06 -5.01 7.49
C TYR A 324 -23.56 -4.77 7.59
N ASN A 325 -22.89 -4.59 6.45
CA ASN A 325 -21.53 -4.08 6.44
C ASN A 325 -21.53 -2.59 6.81
N THR A 326 -20.39 -2.12 7.32
CA THR A 326 -20.12 -0.71 7.56
C THR A 326 -19.02 -0.22 6.64
N MET A 327 -18.94 1.10 6.45
CA MET A 327 -17.85 1.74 5.73
C MET A 327 -16.55 1.69 6.57
N PRO A 328 -15.35 1.75 5.96
CA PRO A 328 -14.10 1.82 6.70
C PRO A 328 -13.91 3.21 7.32
N GLN A 329 -13.00 3.30 8.29
CA GLN A 329 -12.52 4.58 8.85
C GLN A 329 -12.09 5.63 7.81
N TRP A 330 -11.73 5.19 6.60
CA TRP A 330 -11.36 6.06 5.48
C TRP A 330 -12.56 6.78 4.84
N ALA A 331 -13.80 6.36 5.13
CA ALA A 331 -15.00 7.05 4.66
C ALA A 331 -15.04 8.50 5.14
N GLY A 332 -14.71 8.76 6.41
CA GLY A 332 -14.57 10.12 6.93
C GLY A 332 -13.25 10.78 6.54
N SER A 333 -12.14 10.06 6.62
CA SER A 333 -10.80 10.67 6.45
C SER A 333 -10.53 11.16 5.02
N CYS A 334 -11.30 10.77 4.01
CA CYS A 334 -11.04 11.19 2.63
C CYS A 334 -11.61 12.57 2.27
N TRP A 335 -12.40 13.21 3.15
CA TRP A 335 -13.01 14.52 2.88
C TRP A 335 -13.10 15.44 4.11
N TYR A 336 -12.61 15.03 5.27
CA TYR A 336 -12.65 15.81 6.52
C TYR A 336 -12.09 17.24 6.43
N TYR A 337 -11.12 17.48 5.54
CA TYR A 337 -10.54 18.81 5.30
C TYR A 337 -11.60 19.79 4.76
N LEU A 338 -12.58 19.31 3.99
CA LEU A 338 -13.75 20.11 3.59
C LEU A 338 -14.66 20.37 4.78
N ARG A 339 -14.86 19.36 5.65
CA ARG A 339 -15.74 19.52 6.81
C ARG A 339 -15.19 20.52 7.83
N PHE A 340 -13.88 20.72 7.92
CA PHE A 340 -13.30 21.77 8.75
C PHE A 340 -13.65 23.19 8.29
N ILE A 341 -13.93 23.39 7.00
CA ILE A 341 -14.32 24.68 6.44
C ILE A 341 -15.72 25.07 6.93
N ASP A 342 -16.64 24.11 7.03
CA ASP A 342 -18.02 24.34 7.44
C ASP A 342 -18.57 23.25 8.37
N PRO A 343 -18.07 23.15 9.62
CA PRO A 343 -18.27 21.99 10.48
C PRO A 343 -19.69 21.83 11.03
N HIS A 344 -20.52 22.88 10.95
CA HIS A 344 -21.87 22.92 11.52
C HIS A 344 -22.98 22.92 10.47
N ASN A 345 -22.65 22.76 9.18
CA ASN A 345 -23.63 22.72 8.10
C ASN A 345 -24.37 21.37 8.10
N ASP A 346 -25.68 21.39 8.30
CA ASP A 346 -26.54 20.21 8.33
C ASP A 346 -27.27 19.97 7.01
N GLU A 347 -27.10 20.85 6.02
CA GLU A 347 -27.76 20.76 4.71
C GLU A 347 -26.82 20.26 3.61
N GLN A 348 -25.51 20.51 3.72
CA GLN A 348 -24.51 20.24 2.69
C GLN A 348 -23.18 19.74 3.27
N ILE A 349 -22.36 19.14 2.39
CA ILE A 349 -20.98 18.72 2.73
C ILE A 349 -20.16 19.94 3.20
N VAL A 350 -20.21 21.03 2.44
CA VAL A 350 -19.54 22.31 2.69
C VAL A 350 -20.26 23.41 1.89
N ASP A 351 -20.39 24.62 2.44
CA ASP A 351 -20.87 25.79 1.70
C ASP A 351 -19.93 26.12 0.52
N PRO A 352 -20.42 26.28 -0.72
CA PRO A 352 -19.58 26.50 -1.90
C PRO A 352 -18.73 27.78 -1.87
N GLU A 353 -19.18 28.84 -1.22
CA GLU A 353 -18.42 30.09 -1.15
C GLU A 353 -17.32 30.00 -0.09
N LYS A 354 -17.59 29.33 1.04
CA LYS A 354 -16.55 29.00 2.02
C LYS A 354 -15.51 28.04 1.43
N GLU A 355 -15.95 27.05 0.66
CA GLU A 355 -15.05 26.10 -0.02
C GLU A 355 -14.08 26.83 -0.94
N LYS A 356 -14.57 27.67 -1.86
CA LYS A 356 -13.74 28.45 -2.79
C LYS A 356 -12.78 29.41 -2.08
N TYR A 357 -13.16 29.91 -0.91
CA TYR A 357 -12.31 30.81 -0.12
C TYR A 357 -11.11 30.07 0.49
N TRP A 358 -11.32 28.85 1.00
CA TRP A 358 -10.30 28.11 1.75
C TRP A 358 -9.52 27.06 0.92
N MET A 359 -10.08 26.58 -0.18
CA MET A 359 -9.46 25.53 -1.00
C MET A 359 -8.57 26.12 -2.11
N PRO A 360 -7.50 25.39 -2.51
CA PRO A 360 -7.06 24.10 -1.99
C PRO A 360 -6.31 24.23 -0.64
N VAL A 361 -6.06 23.12 0.06
CA VAL A 361 -5.17 23.14 1.24
C VAL A 361 -3.75 23.49 0.79
N ASP A 362 -3.24 24.64 1.22
CA ASP A 362 -1.91 25.14 0.82
C ASP A 362 -0.78 24.20 1.22
N LEU A 363 -0.78 23.71 2.47
CA LEU A 363 0.25 22.84 3.04
C LEU A 363 -0.38 21.75 3.89
N TYR A 364 -0.21 20.50 3.44
CA TYR A 364 -0.54 19.31 4.20
C TYR A 364 0.72 18.70 4.82
N VAL A 365 0.70 18.46 6.13
CA VAL A 365 1.80 17.81 6.86
C VAL A 365 1.30 16.48 7.42
N GLY A 366 1.95 15.38 7.04
CA GLY A 366 1.54 14.04 7.47
C GLY A 366 2.58 12.97 7.14
N GLY A 367 2.54 11.84 7.83
CA GLY A 367 3.56 10.79 7.66
C GLY A 367 3.52 10.12 6.28
N ALA A 368 4.68 9.65 5.81
CA ALA A 368 4.84 9.00 4.50
C ALA A 368 4.07 7.66 4.38
N GLU A 369 3.67 7.06 5.50
CA GLU A 369 2.84 5.84 5.54
C GLU A 369 1.47 6.00 4.87
N HIS A 370 1.03 7.23 4.63
CA HIS A 370 -0.27 7.54 4.03
C HIS A 370 -0.24 7.74 2.51
N SER A 371 0.93 7.59 1.88
CA SER A 371 1.18 7.91 0.46
C SER A 371 0.25 7.21 -0.54
N VAL A 372 0.05 5.90 -0.41
CA VAL A 372 -0.76 5.08 -1.36
C VAL A 372 -2.12 4.66 -0.81
N LEU A 373 -2.45 5.10 0.42
CA LEU A 373 -3.72 4.84 1.08
C LEU A 373 -4.51 6.15 1.19
N HIS A 374 -4.47 6.80 2.35
CA HIS A 374 -5.22 8.02 2.64
C HIS A 374 -5.03 9.10 1.57
N LEU A 375 -3.79 9.42 1.18
CA LEU A 375 -3.55 10.48 0.19
C LEU A 375 -4.12 10.12 -1.18
N LEU A 376 -4.01 8.86 -1.62
CA LEU A 376 -4.61 8.42 -2.89
C LEU A 376 -6.15 8.44 -2.82
N TYR A 377 -6.74 7.96 -1.72
CA TYR A 377 -8.19 7.91 -1.55
C TYR A 377 -8.81 9.30 -1.37
N ALA A 378 -8.13 10.22 -0.69
CA ALA A 378 -8.56 11.61 -0.55
C ALA A 378 -8.58 12.32 -1.92
N ARG A 379 -7.55 12.12 -2.75
CA ARG A 379 -7.53 12.64 -4.13
C ARG A 379 -8.67 12.05 -4.97
N PHE A 380 -8.90 10.74 -4.89
CA PHE A 380 -10.02 10.10 -5.58
C PHE A 380 -11.37 10.70 -5.15
N TRP A 381 -11.65 10.77 -3.85
CA TRP A 381 -12.90 11.36 -3.35
C TRP A 381 -13.04 12.82 -3.74
N HIS A 382 -11.96 13.61 -3.68
CA HIS A 382 -12.00 15.01 -4.11
C HIS A 382 -12.38 15.13 -5.59
N LYS A 383 -11.85 14.26 -6.45
CA LYS A 383 -12.21 14.24 -7.88
C LYS A 383 -13.66 13.84 -8.11
N VAL A 384 -14.18 12.87 -7.36
CA VAL A 384 -15.62 12.54 -7.40
C VAL A 384 -16.46 13.76 -7.04
N LEU A 385 -16.09 14.49 -5.98
CA LEU A 385 -16.78 15.71 -5.55
C LEU A 385 -16.63 16.84 -6.57
N TYR A 386 -15.49 16.94 -7.23
CA TYR A 386 -15.23 17.92 -8.29
C TYR A 386 -16.12 17.67 -9.49
N ASP A 387 -16.24 16.42 -9.93
CA ASP A 387 -17.03 16.03 -11.09
C ASP A 387 -18.53 16.29 -10.89
N ILE A 388 -19.03 16.20 -9.66
CA ILE A 388 -20.42 16.55 -9.31
C ILE A 388 -20.61 18.02 -8.90
N GLY A 389 -19.55 18.83 -8.96
CA GLY A 389 -19.59 20.28 -8.70
C GLY A 389 -19.66 20.70 -7.24
N VAL A 390 -19.32 19.83 -6.29
CA VAL A 390 -19.31 20.14 -4.85
C VAL A 390 -18.06 20.93 -4.44
N VAL A 391 -16.92 20.67 -5.09
CA VAL A 391 -15.66 21.38 -4.84
C VAL A 391 -15.16 22.09 -6.10
N SER A 392 -14.42 23.17 -5.93
CA SER A 392 -13.97 24.03 -7.04
C SER A 392 -12.58 23.68 -7.57
N THR A 393 -11.81 22.88 -6.85
CA THR A 393 -10.43 22.48 -7.20
C THR A 393 -10.32 21.02 -7.64
N LYS A 394 -9.35 20.69 -8.51
CA LYS A 394 -9.12 19.31 -8.97
C LYS A 394 -8.42 18.42 -7.94
N GLU A 395 -7.66 19.02 -7.03
CA GLU A 395 -6.80 18.36 -6.06
C GLU A 395 -6.95 19.01 -4.68
N PRO A 396 -6.98 18.23 -3.59
CA PRO A 396 -7.25 18.76 -2.26
C PRO A 396 -6.05 19.40 -1.57
N PHE A 397 -4.82 18.96 -1.87
CA PHE A 397 -3.62 19.35 -1.14
C PHE A 397 -2.53 19.84 -2.10
N GLN A 398 -2.30 21.16 -2.15
CA GLN A 398 -1.35 21.75 -3.11
C GLN A 398 0.10 21.38 -2.79
N LYS A 399 0.49 21.50 -1.51
CA LYS A 399 1.81 21.12 -1.03
C LYS A 399 1.75 20.01 0.01
N LEU A 400 2.68 19.08 -0.05
CA LEU A 400 2.82 18.00 0.92
C LEU A 400 4.21 17.98 1.54
N VAL A 401 4.27 17.89 2.88
CA VAL A 401 5.50 17.66 3.61
C VAL A 401 5.34 16.45 4.52
N HIS A 402 6.20 15.46 4.32
CA HIS A 402 6.32 14.33 5.24
C HIS A 402 7.24 14.70 6.40
N GLN A 403 6.72 14.70 7.63
CA GLN A 403 7.56 14.74 8.81
C GLN A 403 8.30 13.42 8.99
N GLY A 404 9.55 13.50 9.44
CA GLY A 404 10.30 12.33 9.86
C GLY A 404 9.72 11.74 11.14
N MET A 405 9.84 10.42 11.30
CA MET A 405 9.34 9.73 12.48
C MET A 405 10.18 10.05 13.71
N ILE A 406 9.53 10.33 14.83
CA ILE A 406 10.18 10.39 16.14
C ILE A 406 10.19 8.97 16.72
N LEU A 407 11.38 8.45 16.94
CA LEU A 407 11.64 7.17 17.60
C LEU A 407 11.74 7.36 19.11
N GLY A 408 11.56 6.27 19.86
CA GLY A 408 11.84 6.24 21.30
C GLY A 408 13.32 6.52 21.60
N GLU A 409 13.65 6.52 22.89
CA GLU A 409 15.05 6.64 23.32
C GLU A 409 15.89 5.51 22.74
N THR A 410 17.16 5.81 22.46
CA THR A 410 18.13 4.82 21.98
C THR A 410 18.30 3.72 23.03
N GLU A 411 18.02 2.47 22.64
CA GLU A 411 18.29 1.29 23.44
C GLU A 411 19.71 0.80 23.14
N PHE A 412 20.46 0.49 24.20
CA PHE A 412 21.78 -0.13 24.10
C PHE A 412 21.68 -1.61 24.48
N THR A 413 22.06 -2.49 23.56
CA THR A 413 21.91 -3.94 23.70
C THR A 413 23.25 -4.65 23.65
N LEU A 414 23.51 -5.46 24.66
CA LEU A 414 24.59 -6.43 24.71
C LEU A 414 24.04 -7.82 24.35
N TYR A 415 24.72 -8.54 23.47
CA TYR A 415 24.39 -9.93 23.14
C TYR A 415 25.26 -10.90 23.90
N LEU A 416 24.69 -12.03 24.29
CA LEU A 416 25.35 -13.11 25.02
C LEU A 416 25.17 -14.43 24.27
N ASP A 417 26.23 -15.24 24.21
CA ASP A 417 26.15 -16.64 23.77
C ASP A 417 25.45 -17.53 24.82
N SER A 418 25.25 -18.81 24.50
CA SER A 418 24.66 -19.79 25.42
C SER A 418 25.45 -19.99 26.73
N ASN A 419 26.73 -19.62 26.76
CA ASN A 419 27.59 -19.68 27.94
C ASN A 419 27.61 -18.36 28.74
N GLY A 420 26.89 -17.34 28.27
CA GLY A 420 26.86 -16.01 28.88
C GLY A 420 28.04 -15.11 28.52
N ASN A 421 28.87 -15.47 27.53
CA ASN A 421 29.94 -14.62 27.06
C ASN A 421 29.41 -13.50 26.16
N PRO A 422 29.96 -12.27 26.27
CA PRO A 422 29.56 -11.17 25.42
C PRO A 422 29.95 -11.40 23.95
N VAL A 423 29.00 -11.18 23.05
CA VAL A 423 29.17 -11.24 21.60
C VAL A 423 29.03 -9.85 21.02
N SER A 424 29.96 -9.48 20.12
CA SER A 424 29.96 -8.18 19.45
C SER A 424 28.78 -8.04 18.51
N ALA A 425 28.12 -6.88 18.52
CA ALA A 425 26.91 -6.62 17.73
C ALA A 425 27.12 -6.81 16.21
N GLU A 426 28.32 -6.61 15.66
CA GLU A 426 28.56 -6.85 14.23
C GLU A 426 28.48 -8.34 13.82
N LEU A 427 28.47 -9.25 14.80
CA LEU A 427 28.34 -10.68 14.57
C LEU A 427 26.89 -11.18 14.67
N VAL A 428 25.92 -10.28 14.83
CA VAL A 428 24.51 -10.62 15.06
C VAL A 428 23.66 -10.27 13.85
N GLU A 429 22.88 -11.24 13.37
CA GLU A 429 21.88 -11.04 12.33
C GLU A 429 20.62 -10.37 12.87
N ASN A 430 19.79 -9.83 11.98
CA ASN A 430 18.53 -9.15 12.33
C ASN A 430 17.54 -10.04 13.11
N ASP A 431 17.64 -11.36 12.95
CA ASP A 431 16.81 -12.30 13.68
C ASP A 431 17.39 -12.65 15.08
N GLY A 432 18.52 -12.07 15.47
CA GLY A 432 19.20 -12.30 16.74
C GLY A 432 20.04 -13.58 16.77
N THR A 433 20.42 -14.12 15.62
CA THR A 433 21.35 -15.25 15.52
C THR A 433 22.78 -14.79 15.23
N HIS A 434 23.76 -15.60 15.60
CA HIS A 434 25.17 -15.32 15.33
C HIS A 434 25.49 -15.65 13.86
N THR A 435 25.99 -14.67 13.11
CA THR A 435 26.29 -14.72 11.66
C THR A 435 27.11 -15.95 11.24
N LYS A 436 28.12 -16.34 12.04
CA LYS A 436 28.99 -17.50 11.73
C LYS A 436 28.49 -18.86 12.22
N THR A 437 27.89 -18.92 13.42
CA THR A 437 27.56 -20.20 14.07
C THR A 437 26.10 -20.59 13.91
N GLY A 438 25.22 -19.65 13.52
CA GLY A 438 23.77 -19.83 13.51
C GLY A 438 23.15 -19.95 14.92
N GLU A 439 23.94 -19.75 15.97
CA GLU A 439 23.48 -19.85 17.36
C GLU A 439 22.51 -18.70 17.68
N LYS A 440 21.44 -19.01 18.40
CA LYS A 440 20.51 -18.00 18.90
C LYS A 440 21.12 -17.29 20.12
N LEU A 441 21.31 -15.99 20.02
CA LEU A 441 21.91 -15.18 21.09
C LEU A 441 20.85 -14.65 22.05
N THR A 442 21.25 -14.42 23.30
CA THR A 442 20.42 -13.74 24.30
C THR A 442 20.73 -12.25 24.30
N SER A 443 19.71 -11.41 24.08
CA SER A 443 19.87 -9.94 24.14
C SER A 443 19.61 -9.40 25.54
N LYS A 444 20.47 -8.49 26.02
CA LYS A 444 20.35 -7.81 27.31
C LYS A 444 20.49 -6.31 27.12
N ARG A 445 19.48 -5.53 27.51
CA ARG A 445 19.56 -4.06 27.56
C ARG A 445 20.56 -3.64 28.65
N ILE A 446 21.45 -2.71 28.32
CA ILE A 446 22.41 -2.13 29.26
C ILE A 446 22.21 -0.61 29.40
N PRO A 447 22.48 -0.02 30.58
CA PRO A 447 22.40 1.43 30.77
C PRO A 447 23.41 2.20 29.92
N GLU A 448 23.06 3.43 29.51
CA GLU A 448 23.95 4.30 28.71
C GLU A 448 25.28 4.55 29.42
N GLU A 449 25.32 4.63 30.76
CA GLU A 449 26.57 4.88 31.51
C GLU A 449 27.61 3.75 31.38
N LYS A 450 27.18 2.57 30.92
CA LYS A 450 28.04 1.41 30.64
C LYS A 450 28.52 1.35 29.19
N VAL A 451 28.20 2.36 28.38
CA VAL A 451 28.52 2.42 26.96
C VAL A 451 29.45 3.59 26.70
N VAL A 452 30.45 3.37 25.85
CA VAL A 452 31.37 4.41 25.38
C VAL A 452 31.21 4.54 23.87
N LYS A 453 31.16 5.77 23.36
CA LYS A 453 31.20 6.02 21.93
C LYS A 453 32.66 5.96 21.45
N ASP A 454 32.93 5.11 20.49
CA ASP A 454 34.25 4.93 19.85
C ASP A 454 34.10 5.12 18.33
N GLY A 455 34.49 6.29 17.84
CA GLY A 455 34.21 6.74 16.47
C GLY A 455 32.69 6.72 16.17
N ASP A 456 32.31 5.93 15.16
CA ASP A 456 30.93 5.74 14.72
C ASP A 456 30.19 4.59 15.43
N ARG A 457 30.86 3.93 16.38
CA ARG A 457 30.33 2.74 17.08
C ARG A 457 30.16 3.01 18.56
N PHE A 458 29.37 2.15 19.19
CA PHE A 458 29.21 2.09 20.64
C PHE A 458 29.85 0.81 21.15
N VAL A 459 30.67 0.91 22.18
CA VAL A 459 31.40 -0.23 22.76
C VAL A 459 31.10 -0.36 24.24
N TRP A 460 31.25 -1.57 24.77
CA TRP A 460 31.02 -1.83 26.17
C TRP A 460 32.16 -1.27 27.02
N LYS A 461 31.84 -0.48 28.05
CA LYS A 461 32.83 0.17 28.92
C LYS A 461 33.77 -0.83 29.62
N GLU A 462 33.26 -2.02 29.97
CA GLU A 462 34.04 -3.07 30.65
C GLU A 462 34.96 -3.84 29.68
N ASN A 463 34.62 -3.87 28.40
CA ASN A 463 35.46 -4.46 27.35
C ASN A 463 35.25 -3.74 26.01
N PRO A 464 36.11 -2.76 25.67
CA PRO A 464 35.97 -1.95 24.45
C PRO A 464 36.06 -2.74 23.13
N LYS A 465 36.47 -4.01 23.15
CA LYS A 465 36.45 -4.88 21.97
C LYS A 465 35.05 -5.37 21.61
N ILE A 466 34.08 -5.24 22.52
CA ILE A 466 32.69 -5.67 22.31
C ILE A 466 31.88 -4.46 21.86
N GLN A 467 31.44 -4.51 20.60
CA GLN A 467 30.49 -3.55 20.06
C GLN A 467 29.09 -3.81 20.62
N ILE A 468 28.42 -2.73 21.01
CA ILE A 468 27.06 -2.67 21.51
C ILE A 468 26.14 -2.24 20.38
N GLU A 469 24.98 -2.87 20.26
CA GLU A 469 23.93 -2.37 19.37
C GLU A 469 23.29 -1.15 20.02
N ALA A 470 23.35 -0.01 19.35
CA ALA A 470 22.63 1.20 19.75
C ALA A 470 21.51 1.43 18.74
N ARG A 471 20.26 1.24 19.16
CA ARG A 471 19.11 1.31 18.26
C ARG A 471 17.92 1.97 18.93
N ALA A 472 17.38 2.98 18.26
CA ALA A 472 16.09 3.54 18.60
C ALA A 472 15.00 2.83 17.79
N TYR A 473 13.83 2.64 18.41
CA TYR A 473 12.71 1.95 17.79
C TYR A 473 11.49 2.88 17.72
N LYS A 474 10.60 2.64 16.75
CA LYS A 474 9.32 3.34 16.67
C LYS A 474 8.61 3.24 18.03
N MET A 475 8.11 4.36 18.54
CA MET A 475 7.32 4.37 19.77
C MET A 475 6.04 3.54 19.57
N SER A 476 5.77 2.60 20.47
CA SER A 476 4.54 1.82 20.46
C SER A 476 4.14 1.38 21.87
N LYS A 477 2.82 1.31 22.10
CA LYS A 477 2.27 0.79 23.37
C LYS A 477 2.75 -0.63 23.67
N SER A 478 2.91 -1.46 22.63
CA SER A 478 3.40 -2.84 22.77
C SER A 478 4.84 -2.93 23.24
N ARG A 479 5.68 -1.93 22.97
CA ARG A 479 7.07 -1.88 23.44
C ARG A 479 7.23 -1.11 24.75
N GLY A 480 6.20 -0.41 25.21
CA GLY A 480 6.26 0.41 26.43
C GLY A 480 7.28 1.57 26.35
N ASN A 481 7.67 1.98 25.14
CA ASN A 481 8.67 3.03 24.88
C ASN A 481 8.02 4.36 24.43
N VAL A 482 6.72 4.53 24.69
CA VAL A 482 6.00 5.77 24.35
C VAL A 482 6.35 6.83 25.39
N VAL A 483 6.81 7.97 24.91
CA VAL A 483 6.92 9.17 25.74
C VAL A 483 5.57 9.88 25.69
N ASN A 484 4.94 10.06 26.85
CA ASN A 484 3.67 10.76 26.94
C ASN A 484 3.93 12.28 26.93
N PRO A 485 3.39 13.04 25.95
CA PRO A 485 3.57 14.49 25.92
C PRO A 485 3.05 15.19 27.18
N ASP A 486 1.99 14.68 27.81
CA ASP A 486 1.43 15.25 29.04
C ASP A 486 2.46 15.28 30.18
N ASP A 487 3.27 14.22 30.30
CA ASP A 487 4.31 14.14 31.31
C ASP A 487 5.43 15.16 31.04
N ILE A 488 5.74 15.42 29.76
CA ILE A 488 6.73 16.45 29.39
C ILE A 488 6.20 17.84 29.68
N VAL A 489 4.95 18.12 29.32
CA VAL A 489 4.30 19.41 29.56
C VAL A 489 4.21 19.70 31.06
N ALA A 490 3.82 18.72 31.87
CA ALA A 490 3.72 18.89 33.31
C ALA A 490 5.06 19.21 33.98
N ASN A 491 6.16 18.62 33.49
CA ASN A 491 7.48 18.74 34.11
C ASN A 491 8.33 19.89 33.53
N TYR A 492 8.15 20.24 32.25
CA TYR A 492 9.02 21.20 31.53
C TYR A 492 8.26 22.32 30.82
N GLY A 493 6.93 22.26 30.76
CA GLY A 493 6.08 23.21 30.04
C GLY A 493 5.93 22.91 28.55
N ALA A 494 4.85 23.42 27.96
CA ALA A 494 4.50 23.17 26.57
C ALA A 494 5.53 23.74 25.57
N ASP A 495 6.13 24.90 25.88
CA ASP A 495 7.13 25.51 24.99
C ASP A 495 8.43 24.70 24.93
N SER A 496 8.83 24.07 26.04
CA SER A 496 9.99 23.17 26.04
C SER A 496 9.76 21.97 25.12
N LEU A 497 8.55 21.40 25.15
CA LEU A 497 8.17 20.31 24.24
C LEU A 497 8.19 20.77 22.77
N ARG A 498 7.46 21.85 22.46
CA ARG A 498 7.33 22.38 21.08
C ARG A 498 8.69 22.74 20.49
N LEU A 499 9.49 23.49 21.24
CA LEU A 499 10.81 23.92 20.78
C LEU A 499 11.76 22.73 20.68
N TYR A 500 11.68 21.75 21.58
CA TYR A 500 12.47 20.53 21.45
C TYR A 500 12.16 19.79 20.15
N GLU A 501 10.89 19.50 19.85
CA GLU A 501 10.51 18.79 18.62
C GLU A 501 11.04 19.48 17.35
N MET A 502 11.02 20.81 17.32
CA MET A 502 11.55 21.60 16.20
C MET A 502 13.09 21.70 16.20
N PHE A 503 13.74 21.54 17.35
CA PHE A 503 15.20 21.61 17.50
C PHE A 503 15.91 20.26 17.34
N MET A 504 15.18 19.15 17.32
CA MET A 504 15.73 17.80 17.10
C MET A 504 16.45 17.62 15.75
N GLY A 505 16.25 18.53 14.79
CA GLY A 505 16.85 18.50 13.46
C GLY A 505 15.84 18.79 12.35
N PRO A 506 16.23 18.66 11.08
CA PRO A 506 15.36 18.93 9.93
C PRO A 506 14.02 18.20 10.02
N LEU A 507 12.91 18.87 9.71
CA LEU A 507 11.54 18.33 9.89
C LEU A 507 11.34 16.96 9.22
N LYS A 508 11.95 16.74 8.06
CA LYS A 508 11.78 15.55 7.22
C LYS A 508 12.60 14.34 7.70
N GLU A 509 13.55 14.53 8.61
CA GLU A 509 14.46 13.47 9.06
C GLU A 509 13.92 12.72 10.27
N MET A 510 14.18 11.41 10.29
CA MET A 510 13.91 10.55 11.42
C MET A 510 14.81 10.93 12.60
N LYS A 511 14.24 11.02 13.80
CA LYS A 511 14.96 11.46 15.01
C LYS A 511 14.69 10.54 16.17
N SER A 512 15.66 10.40 17.07
CA SER A 512 15.48 9.67 18.33
C SER A 512 15.16 10.64 19.46
N TRP A 513 14.17 10.30 20.28
CA TRP A 513 13.86 11.06 21.49
C TRP A 513 15.02 11.06 22.49
N SER A 514 15.21 12.18 23.19
CA SER A 514 16.22 12.34 24.23
C SER A 514 15.78 13.34 25.29
N MET A 515 15.62 12.89 26.53
CA MET A 515 15.31 13.77 27.66
C MET A 515 16.39 14.82 27.93
N LYS A 516 17.67 14.52 27.68
CA LYS A 516 18.76 15.51 27.75
C LYS A 516 18.52 16.70 26.82
N GLY A 517 17.91 16.45 25.66
CA GLY A 517 17.54 17.47 24.69
C GLY A 517 16.39 18.36 25.20
N VAL A 518 15.34 17.75 25.79
CA VAL A 518 14.23 18.47 26.43
C VAL A 518 14.73 19.39 27.53
N GLU A 519 15.57 18.86 28.45
CA GLU A 519 16.17 19.66 29.51
C GLU A 519 17.04 20.80 28.97
N GLY A 520 17.77 20.55 27.88
CA GLY A 520 18.59 21.56 27.21
C GLY A 520 17.76 22.73 26.69
N VAL A 521 16.63 22.43 26.04
CA VAL A 521 15.68 23.43 25.56
C VAL A 521 15.01 24.17 26.70
N HIS A 522 14.61 23.47 27.77
CA HIS A 522 14.05 24.10 28.96
C HIS A 522 15.02 25.11 29.59
N ARG A 523 16.31 24.74 29.74
CA ARG A 523 17.36 25.66 30.20
C ARG A 523 17.56 26.84 29.25
N PHE A 524 17.47 26.62 27.94
CA PHE A 524 17.56 27.69 26.96
C PHE A 524 16.41 28.70 27.11
N LEU A 525 15.17 28.24 27.25
CA LEU A 525 14.01 29.11 27.48
C LEU A 525 14.15 29.91 28.79
N ASN A 526 14.59 29.28 29.88
CA ASN A 526 14.85 29.98 31.15
C ASN A 526 15.96 31.04 31.00
N ARG A 527 16.98 30.77 30.16
CA ARG A 527 18.01 31.78 29.85
C ARG A 527 17.42 32.95 29.07
N VAL A 528 16.55 32.71 28.09
CA VAL A 528 15.86 33.78 27.34
C VAL A 528 15.00 34.63 28.27
N TRP A 529 14.26 34.00 29.18
CA TRP A 529 13.48 34.70 30.21
C TRP A 529 14.35 35.64 31.05
N ARG A 530 15.48 35.12 31.56
CA ARG A 530 16.46 35.87 32.37
C ARG A 530 17.24 36.95 31.61
N LEU A 531 17.12 37.04 30.28
CA LEU A 531 17.66 38.19 29.53
C LEU A 531 16.78 39.43 29.67
N VAL A 532 15.53 39.26 30.13
CA VAL A 532 14.53 40.34 30.21
C VAL A 532 14.01 40.53 31.63
N VAL A 533 13.89 39.46 32.41
CA VAL A 533 13.21 39.46 33.71
C VAL A 533 14.20 39.21 34.86
N ASP A 534 14.14 40.06 35.88
CA ASP A 534 14.68 39.83 37.21
C ASP A 534 13.70 38.97 38.01
N GLU A 535 13.99 37.68 38.13
CA GLU A 535 13.16 36.70 38.83
C GLU A 535 13.05 36.98 40.34
N VAL A 536 13.99 37.71 40.95
CA VAL A 536 13.98 37.98 42.41
C VAL A 536 12.96 39.06 42.74
N ASN A 537 12.93 40.11 41.92
CA ASN A 537 12.08 41.28 42.14
C ASN A 537 10.79 41.24 41.30
N ASP A 538 10.60 40.21 40.48
CA ASP A 538 9.51 40.07 39.52
C ASP A 538 9.33 41.34 38.67
N SER A 539 10.45 41.80 38.09
CA SER A 539 10.52 43.06 37.35
C SER A 539 11.37 42.92 36.09
N VAL A 540 11.24 43.87 35.15
CA VAL A 540 12.09 43.91 33.96
C VAL A 540 13.50 44.35 34.36
N LEU A 541 14.53 43.70 33.80
CA LEU A 541 15.92 44.06 34.02
C LEU A 541 16.20 45.52 33.62
N PRO A 542 16.99 46.28 34.40
CA PRO A 542 17.27 47.69 34.12
C PRO A 542 18.05 47.90 32.81
N GLU A 543 18.72 46.87 32.29
CA GLU A 543 19.40 46.88 30.99
C GLU A 543 18.43 46.89 29.79
N VAL A 544 17.16 46.58 30.01
CA VAL A 544 16.10 46.66 28.99
C VAL A 544 15.50 48.06 29.02
N THR A 545 16.04 48.95 28.20
CA THR A 545 15.62 50.36 28.12
C THR A 545 14.82 50.67 26.84
N ASN A 546 14.24 51.87 26.78
CA ASN A 546 13.57 52.40 25.58
C ASN A 546 14.54 53.17 24.66
N ASP A 547 15.84 53.06 24.88
CA ASP A 547 16.84 53.78 24.07
C ASP A 547 16.90 53.22 22.64
N GLU A 548 17.31 54.05 21.68
CA GLU A 548 17.48 53.58 20.31
C GLU A 548 18.58 52.51 20.22
N PRO A 549 18.34 51.36 19.58
CA PRO A 549 19.36 50.33 19.41
C PRO A 549 20.55 50.87 18.62
N THR A 550 21.75 50.47 19.02
CA THR A 550 22.97 50.81 18.27
C THR A 550 22.95 50.19 16.87
N ALA A 551 23.72 50.76 15.94
CA ALA A 551 23.84 50.24 14.58
C ALA A 551 24.32 48.77 14.52
N GLU A 552 25.12 48.32 15.50
CA GLU A 552 25.56 46.93 15.60
C GLU A 552 24.42 46.01 16.05
N GLN A 553 23.65 46.40 17.08
CA GLN A 553 22.48 45.66 17.53
C GLN A 553 21.42 45.53 16.42
N LEU A 554 21.15 46.61 15.68
CA LEU A 554 20.27 46.57 14.51
C LEU A 554 20.78 45.60 13.45
N ARG A 555 22.09 45.59 13.17
CA ARG A 555 22.68 44.69 12.19
C ARG A 555 22.49 43.22 12.59
N GLU A 556 22.75 42.86 13.84
CA GLU A 556 22.56 41.49 14.33
C GLU A 556 21.08 41.11 14.37
N LEU A 557 20.19 42.02 14.75
CA LEU A 557 18.74 41.82 14.67
C LEU A 557 18.29 41.52 13.23
N HIS A 558 18.69 42.34 12.27
CA HIS A 558 18.33 42.12 10.86
C HIS A 558 18.93 40.85 10.27
N LYS A 559 20.15 40.47 10.68
CA LYS A 559 20.73 39.16 10.32
C LYS A 559 19.90 38.00 10.87
N ALA A 560 19.44 38.11 12.11
CA ALA A 560 18.58 37.10 12.73
C ALA A 560 17.22 37.02 12.01
N ILE A 561 16.54 38.16 11.82
CA ILE A 561 15.24 38.25 11.12
C ILE A 561 15.33 37.69 9.71
N LYS A 562 16.42 37.93 8.97
CA LYS A 562 16.58 37.40 7.61
C LYS A 562 16.73 35.87 7.58
N LYS A 563 17.28 35.28 8.65
CA LYS A 563 17.58 33.85 8.73
C LYS A 563 16.40 33.02 9.23
N VAL A 564 15.59 33.59 10.13
CA VAL A 564 14.30 33.04 10.59
C VAL A 564 13.28 33.23 9.47
#